data_AF-A0AA35R632-F1
#
_entry.id   AF-A0AA35R632-F1
#
_cell.length_a   1.000
_cell.length_b   1.000
_cell.length_c   1.000
_cell.angle_alpha   90.00
_cell.angle_beta   90.00
_cell.angle_gamma   90.00
#
_symmetry.space_group_name_H-M   'P 1'
#
loop_
_entity.id
_entity.type
_entity.pdbx_description
1 polymer ?
#
loop_
_entity_poly.entity_id
_entity_poly.type
_entity_poly.pdbx_seq_one_letter_code
_entity_poly.pdbx_strand_id
1 'polypeptide(L)'
;MVNDILQQYASHLSTTDPDKTSSGQMKEVCDGVREYFDAMLGAQLLYKFERPQYADMLEAHPDTPMAEIYGVEHLLRLFVRIGPMLSFTAMEEDSMSLLLSHMHTFLKYVAANQEMFTVEYDAAPQEYHRRMI
;
A
#
# COMPACT_ATOMS: atom_id res chain seq x y z
N MET A 1 -9.42 0.62 3.57
CA MET A 1 -8.49 1.41 2.71
C MET A 1 -7.06 1.18 3.18
N VAL A 2 -6.04 1.56 2.40
CA VAL A 2 -4.63 1.34 2.78
C VAL A 2 -4.33 1.93 4.15
N ASN A 3 -4.80 3.16 4.42
CA ASN A 3 -4.63 3.79 5.73
C ASN A 3 -5.21 2.94 6.87
N ASP A 4 -6.41 2.38 6.69
CA ASP A 4 -7.05 1.52 7.70
C ASP A 4 -6.25 0.23 7.92
N ILE A 5 -5.72 -0.37 6.85
CA ILE A 5 -4.95 -1.62 6.93
C ILE A 5 -3.66 -1.39 7.72
N LEU A 6 -2.97 -0.28 7.45
CA LEU A 6 -1.74 0.08 8.16
C LEU A 6 -2.02 0.38 9.64
N GLN A 7 -3.13 1.06 9.96
CA GLN A 7 -3.55 1.32 11.34
C GLN A 7 -3.94 0.03 12.08
N GLN A 8 -4.67 -0.88 11.42
CA GLN A 8 -5.01 -2.18 11.99
C GLN A 8 -3.75 -3.01 12.26
N TYR A 9 -2.79 -3.01 11.35
CA TYR A 9 -1.50 -3.66 11.54
C TYR A 9 -0.71 -3.08 12.73
N ALA A 10 -0.62 -1.74 12.81
CA ALA A 10 0.03 -1.07 13.94
C ALA A 10 -0.61 -1.41 15.29
N SER A 11 -1.95 -1.52 15.32
CA SER A 11 -2.71 -1.91 16.51
C SER A 11 -2.49 -3.38 16.89
N HIS A 12 -2.42 -4.28 15.90
CA HIS A 12 -2.13 -5.69 16.11
C HIS A 12 -0.73 -5.90 16.72
N LEU A 13 0.26 -5.15 16.25
CA LEU A 13 1.62 -5.23 16.77
C LEU A 13 1.76 -4.67 18.18
N SER A 14 1.06 -3.58 18.50
CA SER A 14 1.03 -3.04 19.86
C SER A 14 0.45 -4.03 20.89
N THR A 15 -0.36 -4.99 20.43
CA THR A 15 -0.92 -6.06 21.28
C THR A 15 0.05 -7.25 21.42
N THR A 16 0.86 -7.50 20.39
CA THR A 16 1.73 -8.69 20.31
C THR A 16 3.11 -8.42 20.91
N ASP A 17 3.59 -7.17 20.87
CA ASP A 17 4.87 -6.77 21.40
C ASP A 17 4.74 -5.43 22.18
N PRO A 18 4.76 -5.45 23.53
CA PRO A 18 4.56 -4.25 24.35
C PRO A 18 5.81 -3.36 24.44
N ASP A 19 6.93 -3.70 23.78
CA ASP A 19 8.11 -2.84 23.78
C ASP A 19 7.87 -1.56 22.95
N LYS A 20 7.91 -0.41 23.64
CA LYS A 20 7.62 0.90 23.05
C LYS A 20 8.58 1.29 21.93
N THR A 21 9.79 0.74 21.92
CA THR A 21 10.83 1.06 20.93
C THR A 21 10.48 0.46 19.57
N SER A 22 10.10 -0.82 19.55
CA SER A 22 9.67 -1.55 18.34
C SER A 22 8.38 -0.98 17.76
N SER A 23 7.46 -0.53 18.62
CA SER A 23 6.21 0.12 18.20
C SER A 23 6.45 1.44 17.45
N GLY A 24 7.41 2.25 17.90
CA GLY A 24 7.80 3.51 17.23
C GLY A 24 8.41 3.27 15.84
N GLN A 25 9.35 2.33 15.73
CA GLN A 25 9.98 1.96 14.45
C GLN A 25 8.95 1.40 13.47
N MET A 26 7.99 0.60 13.96
CA MET A 26 6.94 0.06 13.12
C MET A 26 6.02 1.14 12.56
N LYS A 27 5.68 2.14 13.39
CA LYS A 27 4.87 3.26 12.94
C LYS A 27 5.58 4.02 11.82
N GLU A 28 6.89 4.24 11.95
CA GLU A 28 7.71 4.86 10.91
C GLU A 28 7.72 4.05 9.60
N VAL A 29 7.80 2.71 9.70
CA VAL A 29 7.66 1.83 8.53
C VAL A 29 6.27 1.95 7.89
N CYS A 30 5.20 2.00 8.68
CA CYS A 30 3.83 2.14 8.17
C CYS A 30 3.62 3.49 7.48
N ASP A 31 4.10 4.57 8.10
CA ASP A 31 4.02 5.92 7.53
C ASP A 31 4.84 6.02 6.23
N GLY A 32 6.05 5.42 6.20
CA GLY A 32 6.86 5.33 4.99
C GLY A 32 6.18 4.54 3.87
N VAL A 33 5.54 3.40 4.18
CA VAL A 33 4.77 2.63 3.20
C VAL A 33 3.59 3.43 2.66
N ARG A 34 2.89 4.20 3.50
CA ARG A 34 1.78 5.07 3.07
C ARG A 34 2.26 6.15 2.11
N GLU A 35 3.27 6.92 2.48
CA GLU A 35 3.83 7.98 1.63
C GLU A 35 4.36 7.42 0.31
N TYR A 36 5.01 6.27 0.38
CA TYR A 36 5.54 5.60 -0.80
C TYR A 36 4.43 5.09 -1.71
N PHE A 37 3.33 4.58 -1.15
CA PHE A 37 2.14 4.20 -1.90
C PHE A 37 1.56 5.39 -2.65
N ASP A 38 1.32 6.52 -1.97
CA ASP A 38 0.75 7.73 -2.57
C ASP A 38 1.64 8.27 -3.71
N ALA A 39 2.96 8.27 -3.52
CA ALA A 39 3.90 8.70 -4.55
C ALA A 39 3.94 7.76 -5.78
N MET A 40 3.86 6.45 -5.56
CA MET A 40 4.06 5.45 -6.62
C MET A 40 2.78 5.01 -7.32
N LEU A 41 1.61 5.20 -6.71
CA LEU A 41 0.33 4.71 -7.23
C LEU A 41 0.10 5.17 -8.68
N GLY A 42 0.10 6.49 -8.88
CA GLY A 42 -0.09 7.10 -10.19
C GLY A 42 1.02 6.80 -11.19
N ALA A 43 2.23 6.42 -10.75
CA ALA A 43 3.34 6.16 -11.65
C ALA A 43 3.38 4.68 -12.11
N GLN A 44 3.33 3.75 -11.16
CA GLN A 44 3.78 2.37 -11.38
C GLN A 44 2.81 1.27 -10.92
N LEU A 45 1.80 1.59 -10.09
CA LEU A 45 0.95 0.55 -9.49
C LEU A 45 -0.35 0.31 -10.27
N LEU A 46 -0.80 1.28 -11.06
CA LEU A 46 -2.04 1.21 -11.85
C LEU A 46 -1.80 0.63 -13.24
N TYR A 47 -2.63 -0.34 -13.63
CA TYR A 47 -2.71 -0.83 -15.00
C TYR A 47 -3.30 0.24 -15.93
N LYS A 48 -3.08 0.07 -17.25
CA LYS A 48 -3.63 1.00 -18.26
C LYS A 48 -5.15 1.15 -18.14
N PHE A 49 -5.85 0.07 -17.81
CA PHE A 49 -7.29 0.06 -17.60
C PHE A 49 -7.75 0.94 -16.43
N GLU A 50 -6.94 1.11 -15.38
CA GLU A 50 -7.30 1.84 -14.16
C GLU A 50 -6.97 3.36 -14.26
N ARG A 51 -6.32 3.78 -15.35
CA ARG A 51 -5.88 5.18 -15.51
C ARG A 51 -7.03 6.19 -15.62
N PRO A 52 -8.12 5.93 -16.37
CA PRO A 52 -9.25 6.85 -16.40
C PRO A 52 -9.88 7.01 -15.01
N GLN A 53 -10.08 5.91 -14.27
CA GLN A 53 -10.60 5.96 -12.90
C GLN A 53 -9.70 6.80 -11.98
N TYR A 54 -8.38 6.63 -12.06
CA TYR A 54 -7.46 7.42 -11.24
C TYR A 54 -7.53 8.92 -11.53
N ALA A 55 -7.68 9.31 -12.80
CA ALA A 55 -7.89 10.71 -13.16
C ALA A 55 -9.21 11.24 -12.57
N ASP A 56 -10.30 10.49 -12.69
CA ASP A 56 -11.59 10.84 -12.09
C ASP A 56 -11.48 10.98 -10.55
N MET A 57 -10.72 10.11 -9.88
CA MET A 57 -10.50 10.18 -8.42
C MET A 57 -9.68 11.41 -8.01
N LEU A 58 -8.65 11.80 -8.78
CA LEU A 58 -7.88 13.01 -8.51
C LEU A 58 -8.72 14.28 -8.68
N GLU A 59 -9.62 14.31 -9.67
CA GLU A 59 -10.52 15.44 -9.88
C GLU A 59 -11.63 15.51 -8.81
N ALA A 60 -12.16 14.36 -8.40
CA ALA A 60 -13.20 14.29 -7.37
C ALA A 60 -12.66 14.57 -5.95
N HIS A 61 -11.41 14.20 -5.69
CA HIS A 61 -10.80 14.24 -4.36
C HIS A 61 -9.38 14.85 -4.39
N PRO A 62 -9.25 16.15 -4.70
CA PRO A 62 -7.94 16.79 -4.88
C PRO A 62 -7.08 16.83 -3.61
N ASP A 63 -7.71 16.88 -2.44
CA ASP A 63 -7.03 16.99 -1.14
C ASP A 63 -6.96 15.65 -0.37
N THR A 64 -7.43 14.55 -0.96
CA THR A 64 -7.47 13.24 -0.29
C THR A 64 -6.27 12.39 -0.72
N PRO A 65 -5.48 11.85 0.22
CA PRO A 65 -4.42 10.89 -0.09
C PRO A 65 -5.00 9.66 -0.78
N MET A 66 -4.30 9.12 -1.77
CA MET A 66 -4.78 7.95 -2.49
C MET A 66 -4.80 6.69 -1.60
N ALA A 67 -3.98 6.64 -0.56
CA ALA A 67 -4.02 5.63 0.49
C ALA A 67 -5.36 5.57 1.25
N GLU A 68 -6.18 6.62 1.20
CA GLU A 68 -7.53 6.63 1.77
C GLU A 68 -8.61 6.17 0.78
N ILE A 69 -8.29 6.08 -0.51
CA ILE A 69 -9.24 5.71 -1.58
C ILE A 69 -9.01 4.26 -2.05
N TYR A 70 -7.75 3.84 -2.11
CA TYR A 70 -7.37 2.53 -2.62
C TYR A 70 -7.24 1.48 -1.50
N GLY A 71 -7.36 0.22 -1.88
CA GLY A 71 -7.41 -0.93 -0.97
C GLY A 71 -6.13 -1.78 -0.95
N VAL A 72 -6.25 -2.98 -0.36
CA VAL A 72 -5.15 -3.93 -0.17
C VAL A 72 -4.51 -4.41 -1.48
N GLU A 73 -5.30 -4.47 -2.55
CA GLU A 73 -4.87 -5.01 -3.85
C GLU A 73 -3.76 -4.17 -4.48
N HIS A 74 -3.96 -2.85 -4.51
CA HIS A 74 -2.97 -1.89 -5.00
C HIS A 74 -1.76 -1.83 -4.06
N LEU A 75 -2.00 -1.94 -2.74
CA LEU A 75 -0.92 -1.99 -1.77
C LEU A 75 0.00 -3.19 -2.01
N LEU A 76 -0.54 -4.37 -2.30
CA LEU A 76 0.28 -5.56 -2.61
C LEU A 76 1.13 -5.38 -3.87
N ARG A 77 0.65 -4.63 -4.87
CA ARG A 77 1.46 -4.29 -6.05
C ARG A 77 2.69 -3.45 -5.70
N LEU A 78 2.60 -2.63 -4.65
CA LEU A 78 3.74 -1.87 -4.14
C LEU A 78 4.88 -2.80 -3.71
N PHE A 79 4.56 -3.86 -2.96
CA PHE A 79 5.55 -4.83 -2.47
C PHE A 79 6.26 -5.57 -3.59
N VAL A 80 5.60 -5.75 -4.75
CA VAL A 80 6.24 -6.32 -5.95
C VAL A 80 7.19 -5.31 -6.62
N ARG A 81 6.88 -4.01 -6.54
CA ARG A 81 7.64 -2.94 -7.19
C ARG A 81 8.74 -2.33 -6.33
N ILE A 82 8.71 -2.55 -5.01
CA ILE A 82 9.66 -1.93 -4.10
C ILE A 82 11.07 -2.53 -4.19
N GLY A 83 11.21 -3.79 -4.63
CA GLY A 83 12.51 -4.49 -4.70
C GLY A 83 13.58 -3.73 -5.51
N PRO A 84 13.32 -3.35 -6.77
CA PRO A 84 14.26 -2.51 -7.54
C PRO A 84 14.55 -1.16 -6.87
N MET A 85 13.59 -0.57 -6.17
CA MET A 85 13.73 0.75 -5.57
C MET A 85 14.57 0.73 -4.29
N LEU A 86 14.47 -0.33 -3.50
CA LEU A 86 15.36 -0.58 -2.36
C LEU A 86 16.82 -0.69 -2.80
N SER A 87 17.09 -1.19 -4.01
CA SER A 87 18.46 -1.27 -4.55
C SER A 87 19.10 0.09 -4.87
N PHE A 88 18.29 1.13 -5.09
CA PHE A 88 18.76 2.49 -5.33
C PHE A 88 18.92 3.31 -4.04
N THR A 89 18.45 2.80 -2.90
CA THR A 89 18.55 3.48 -1.61
C THR A 89 19.83 3.03 -0.91
N ALA A 90 20.70 3.97 -0.55
CA ALA A 90 21.92 3.68 0.19
C ALA A 90 21.57 3.41 1.66
N MET A 91 21.28 2.15 1.99
CA MET A 91 21.05 1.67 3.35
C MET A 91 22.14 0.68 3.77
N GLU A 92 22.45 0.64 5.06
CA GLU A 92 23.31 -0.39 5.64
C GLU A 92 22.62 -1.76 5.62
N GLU A 93 23.40 -2.85 5.51
CA GLU A 93 22.87 -4.23 5.42
C GLU A 93 21.96 -4.59 6.59
N ASP A 94 22.33 -4.23 7.82
CA ASP A 94 21.53 -4.54 9.01
C ASP A 94 20.17 -3.81 8.99
N SER A 95 20.16 -2.55 8.55
CA SER A 95 18.93 -1.76 8.42
C SER A 95 18.03 -2.30 7.30
N MET A 96 18.63 -2.72 6.18
CA MET A 96 17.90 -3.35 5.07
C MET A 96 17.29 -4.68 5.51
N SER A 97 18.04 -5.51 6.21
CA SER A 97 17.57 -6.80 6.73
C SER A 97 16.40 -6.61 7.70
N LEU A 98 16.49 -5.63 8.59
CA LEU A 98 15.40 -5.28 9.53
C LEU A 98 14.15 -4.81 8.79
N LEU A 99 14.29 -3.92 7.81
CA LEU A 99 13.18 -3.45 6.98
C LEU A 99 12.50 -4.61 6.26
N LEU A 100 13.26 -5.48 5.60
CA LEU A 100 12.74 -6.65 4.90
C LEU A 100 12.01 -7.60 5.86
N SER A 101 12.52 -7.80 7.08
CA SER A 101 11.86 -8.60 8.11
C SER A 101 10.49 -8.03 8.50
N HIS A 102 10.39 -6.71 8.68
CA HIS A 102 9.11 -6.03 8.94
C HIS A 102 8.14 -6.16 7.76
N MET A 103 8.61 -5.96 6.53
CA MET A 103 7.79 -6.12 5.32
C MET A 103 7.28 -7.56 5.17
N HIS A 104 8.11 -8.57 5.44
CA HIS A 104 7.67 -9.97 5.44
C HIS A 104 6.63 -10.26 6.51
N THR A 105 6.79 -9.69 7.70
CA THR A 105 5.82 -9.83 8.79
C THR A 105 4.48 -9.19 8.41
N PHE A 106 4.51 -8.02 7.79
CA PHE A 106 3.32 -7.35 7.27
C PHE A 106 2.60 -8.20 6.20
N LEU A 107 3.34 -8.75 5.22
CA LEU A 107 2.76 -9.60 4.19
C LEU A 107 2.12 -10.86 4.77
N LYS A 108 2.72 -11.46 5.81
CA LYS A 108 2.11 -12.59 6.55
C LYS A 108 0.82 -12.18 7.24
N TYR A 109 0.77 -10.99 7.83
CA TYR A 109 -0.45 -10.44 8.43
C TYR A 109 -1.55 -10.26 7.37
N VAL A 110 -1.25 -9.63 6.24
CA VAL A 110 -2.22 -9.48 5.14
C VAL A 110 -2.70 -10.85 4.63
N ALA A 111 -1.79 -11.82 4.47
CA ALA A 111 -2.14 -13.16 4.04
C ALA A 111 -3.05 -13.90 5.05
N ALA A 112 -2.91 -13.65 6.35
CA ALA A 112 -3.77 -14.23 7.37
C ALA A 112 -5.17 -13.60 7.41
N ASN A 113 -5.33 -12.36 6.93
CA ASN A 113 -6.59 -11.61 6.96
C ASN A 113 -7.21 -11.52 5.55
N GLN A 114 -7.63 -12.67 5.02
CA GLN A 114 -8.21 -12.77 3.66
C GLN A 114 -9.49 -11.95 3.47
N GLU A 115 -10.19 -11.59 4.55
CA GLU A 115 -11.35 -10.70 4.54
C GLU A 115 -11.04 -9.27 4.08
N MET A 116 -9.76 -8.87 4.07
CA MET A 116 -9.33 -7.57 3.56
C MET A 116 -9.41 -7.46 2.03
N PHE A 117 -9.51 -8.59 1.32
CA PHE A 117 -9.56 -8.64 -0.13
C PHE A 117 -10.99 -8.49 -0.64
N THR A 118 -11.15 -7.74 -1.72
CA THR A 118 -12.45 -7.60 -2.38
C THR A 118 -12.83 -8.90 -3.09
N VAL A 119 -14.04 -9.39 -2.84
CA VAL A 119 -14.55 -10.64 -3.46
C VAL A 119 -15.32 -10.35 -4.75
N GLU A 120 -15.86 -9.14 -4.90
CA GLU A 120 -16.71 -8.76 -6.02
C GLU A 120 -16.11 -7.58 -6.80
N TYR A 121 -16.03 -7.73 -8.13
CA TYR A 121 -15.62 -6.67 -9.04
C TYR A 121 -16.76 -6.38 -10.01
N ASP A 122 -17.09 -5.10 -10.17
CA ASP A 122 -18.07 -4.67 -11.15
C ASP A 122 -17.46 -4.59 -12.56
N ALA A 123 -18.24 -5.00 -13.54
CA ALA A 123 -17.87 -4.83 -14.94
C ALA A 123 -17.91 -3.34 -15.31
N ALA A 124 -16.81 -2.82 -15.87
CA ALA A 124 -16.77 -1.42 -16.24
C ALA A 124 -17.80 -1.12 -17.36
N PRO A 125 -18.53 0.01 -17.29
CA PRO A 125 -19.52 0.37 -18.29
C PRO A 125 -18.87 0.66 -19.66
N GLN A 126 -19.66 0.62 -20.74
CA GLN A 126 -19.14 0.88 -22.08
C GLN A 126 -18.53 2.28 -22.23
N GLU A 127 -19.06 3.26 -21.49
CA GLU A 127 -18.52 4.62 -21.45
C GLU A 127 -17.09 4.67 -20.90
N TYR A 128 -16.79 3.83 -19.90
CA TYR A 128 -15.45 3.72 -19.34
C TYR A 128 -14.46 3.14 -20.38
N HIS A 129 -14.88 2.11 -21.11
CA HIS A 129 -14.07 1.51 -22.17
C HIS A 129 -13.73 2.50 -23.28
N ARG A 130 -14.62 3.45 -23.61
CA ARG A 130 -14.36 4.48 -24.63
C ARG A 130 -13.27 5.47 -24.22
N ARG A 131 -13.07 5.69 -22.92
CA ARG A 131 -12.01 6.56 -22.38
C ARG A 131 -10.64 5.91 -22.40
N MET A 132 -10.55 4.62 -22.70
CA MET A 132 -9.28 3.89 -22.81
C MET A 132 -8.70 3.83 -24.23
N ILE A 133 -9.48 4.21 -25.24
CA ILE A 133 -9.13 4.10 -26.67
C ILE A 133 -8.37 5.34 -27.11
#